data_AF-A0A6I1KKB9-F1
#
_entry.id   AF-A0A6I1KKB9-F1
#
_cell.length_a   1.000
_cell.length_b   1.000
_cell.length_c   1.000
_cell.angle_alpha   90.00
_cell.angle_beta   90.00
_cell.angle_gamma   90.00
#
_symmetry.space_group_name_H-M   'P 1'
#
loop_
_entity.id
_entity.type
_entity.pdbx_description
1 polymer ?
#
loop_
_entity_poly.entity_id
_entity_poly.type
_entity_poly.pdbx_seq_one_letter_code
_entity_poly.pdbx_strand_id
1 'polypeptide(L)'
;MNISISVIIAFAAKTLTAAGIAYALLQLYGKKWLETQFSKKLEDHKGKINALFSRISKIHEKEFEVLPEAWRLLQHALGLVSALASPLKTYPDINRMNPAEFDGFLATTRLNDLDKKALASASDRNKFFQERIFWYDLQDAREAVNAFHNYTILNKIFMTKELFDAFKAVDDLLMDTILEQEIGTEAGDRSMTRNYYKTTRTQIEPLVANIEVLVQERLHHAEA
;
A
#
# COMPACT_ATOMS: atom_id res chain seq x y z
N MET A 1 27.28 -79.92 42.64
CA MET A 1 26.09 -79.11 43.00
C MET A 1 25.11 -79.21 41.83
N ASN A 2 24.23 -80.22 41.83
CA ASN A 2 23.33 -80.49 40.70
C ASN A 2 22.09 -79.60 40.84
N ILE A 3 22.02 -78.55 40.02
CA ILE A 3 20.79 -77.78 39.87
C ILE A 3 19.79 -78.71 39.16
N SER A 4 18.75 -79.11 39.88
CA SER A 4 17.68 -79.94 39.33
C SER A 4 17.05 -79.25 38.12
N ILE A 5 16.81 -80.01 37.04
CA ILE A 5 16.13 -79.55 35.82
C ILE A 5 14.79 -78.87 36.15
N SER A 6 14.11 -79.30 37.21
CA SER A 6 12.87 -78.68 37.71
C SER A 6 13.04 -77.23 38.19
N VAL A 7 14.21 -76.86 38.71
CA VAL A 7 14.51 -75.48 39.17
C VAL A 7 14.75 -74.56 37.96
N ILE A 8 15.42 -75.05 36.92
CA ILE A 8 15.67 -74.29 35.67
C ILE A 8 14.35 -74.08 34.92
N ILE A 9 13.49 -75.10 34.83
CA ILE A 9 12.16 -75.01 34.20
C ILE A 9 11.26 -74.05 34.99
N ALA A 10 11.26 -74.12 36.33
CA ALA A 10 10.47 -73.21 37.16
C ALA A 10 10.96 -71.74 37.06
N PHE A 11 12.27 -71.52 36.93
CA PHE A 11 12.83 -70.18 36.74
C PHE A 11 12.50 -69.64 35.34
N ALA A 12 12.65 -70.45 34.30
CA ALA A 12 12.27 -70.09 32.92
C ALA A 12 10.77 -69.80 32.79
N ALA A 13 9.91 -70.58 33.46
CA ALA A 13 8.46 -70.35 33.46
C ALA A 13 8.08 -69.04 34.16
N LYS A 14 8.76 -68.69 35.26
CA LYS A 14 8.57 -67.41 35.99
C LYS A 14 9.06 -66.21 35.20
N THR A 15 10.18 -66.33 34.46
CA THR A 15 10.68 -65.24 33.61
C THR A 15 9.83 -65.04 32.35
N LEU A 16 9.34 -66.11 31.72
CA LEU A 16 8.40 -66.04 30.58
C LEU A 16 7.05 -65.43 30.96
N THR A 17 6.51 -65.78 32.13
CA THR A 17 5.25 -65.19 32.63
C THR A 17 5.43 -63.72 33.00
N ALA A 18 6.53 -63.35 33.66
CA ALA A 18 6.83 -61.95 33.94
C ALA A 18 7.03 -61.12 32.66
N ALA A 19 7.72 -61.65 31.66
CA ALA A 19 7.91 -61.00 30.37
C ALA A 19 6.58 -60.84 29.59
N GLY A 20 5.71 -61.85 29.62
CA GLY A 20 4.37 -61.79 29.01
C GLY A 20 3.48 -60.74 29.67
N ILE A 21 3.50 -60.63 31.00
CA ILE A 21 2.76 -59.61 31.75
C ILE A 21 3.30 -58.21 31.43
N ALA A 22 4.62 -58.04 31.40
CA ALA A 22 5.24 -56.76 31.04
C ALA A 22 4.87 -56.34 29.61
N TYR A 23 4.90 -57.26 28.64
CA TYR A 23 4.48 -57.00 27.26
C TYR A 23 2.99 -56.64 27.16
N ALA A 24 2.12 -57.35 27.88
CA ALA A 24 0.68 -57.07 27.90
C ALA A 24 0.37 -55.70 28.54
N LEU A 25 1.04 -55.34 29.63
CA LEU A 25 0.91 -54.02 30.25
C LEU A 25 1.42 -52.92 29.32
N LEU A 26 2.53 -53.13 28.63
CA LEU A 26 3.09 -52.17 27.69
C LEU A 26 2.21 -52.00 26.44
N GLN A 27 1.57 -53.07 25.96
CA GLN A 27 0.55 -53.01 24.89
C GLN A 27 -0.70 -52.23 25.34
N LEU A 28 -1.24 -52.53 26.53
CA LEU A 28 -2.48 -51.91 27.00
C LEU A 28 -2.31 -50.45 27.41
N TYR A 29 -1.29 -50.16 28.21
CA TYR A 29 -1.06 -48.81 28.73
C TYR A 29 -0.21 -47.96 27.79
N GLY A 30 0.74 -48.56 27.08
CA GLY A 30 1.58 -47.85 26.11
C GLY A 30 0.76 -47.32 24.94
N LYS A 31 -0.22 -48.08 24.43
CA LYS A 31 -1.10 -47.62 23.34
C LYS A 31 -1.95 -46.42 23.77
N LYS A 32 -2.64 -46.49 24.91
CA LYS A 32 -3.43 -45.35 25.46
C LYS A 32 -2.56 -44.13 25.76
N TRP A 33 -1.35 -44.35 26.30
CA TRP A 33 -0.41 -43.27 26.58
C TRP A 33 0.08 -42.59 25.29
N LEU A 34 0.47 -43.37 24.27
CA LEU A 34 0.87 -42.87 22.95
C LEU A 34 -0.28 -42.10 22.29
N GLU A 35 -1.48 -42.64 22.26
CA GLU A 35 -2.67 -41.96 21.71
C GLU A 35 -2.94 -40.64 22.42
N THR A 36 -2.84 -40.59 23.75
CA THR A 36 -3.01 -39.36 24.53
C THR A 36 -1.93 -38.33 24.20
N GLN A 37 -0.66 -38.75 24.12
CA GLN A 37 0.45 -37.85 23.79
C GLN A 37 0.37 -37.34 22.34
N PHE A 38 -0.01 -38.20 21.39
CA PHE A 38 -0.23 -37.78 20.00
C PHE A 38 -1.42 -36.85 19.87
N SER A 39 -2.55 -37.16 20.52
CA SER A 39 -3.72 -36.28 20.49
C SER A 39 -3.40 -34.90 21.07
N LYS A 40 -2.69 -34.86 22.19
CA LYS A 40 -2.26 -33.60 22.81
C LYS A 40 -1.32 -32.81 21.90
N LYS A 41 -0.31 -33.46 21.31
CA LYS A 41 0.62 -32.80 20.37
C LYS A 41 -0.11 -32.30 19.12
N LEU A 42 -1.06 -33.06 18.59
CA LEU A 42 -1.85 -32.69 17.44
C LEU A 42 -2.72 -31.47 17.74
N GLU A 43 -3.37 -31.44 18.91
CA GLU A 43 -4.19 -30.33 19.37
C GLU A 43 -3.35 -29.06 19.59
N ASP A 44 -2.18 -29.17 20.22
CA ASP A 44 -1.24 -28.05 20.37
C ASP A 44 -0.78 -27.50 19.00
N HIS A 45 -0.50 -28.37 18.02
CA HIS A 45 -0.13 -27.94 16.67
C HIS A 45 -1.31 -27.28 15.95
N LYS A 46 -2.51 -27.85 16.03
CA LYS A 46 -3.73 -27.24 15.49
C LYS A 46 -3.99 -25.87 16.10
N GLY A 47 -3.83 -25.71 17.41
CA GLY A 47 -3.96 -24.43 18.10
C GLY A 47 -2.97 -23.39 17.60
N LYS A 48 -1.69 -23.77 17.44
CA LYS A 48 -0.65 -22.87 16.89
C LYS A 48 -0.93 -22.48 15.44
N ILE A 49 -1.34 -23.43 14.60
CA ILE A 49 -1.73 -23.17 13.20
C ILE A 49 -2.91 -22.20 13.17
N ASN A 50 -3.95 -22.43 13.97
CA ASN A 50 -5.12 -21.55 14.03
C ASN A 50 -4.76 -20.13 14.50
N ALA A 51 -3.87 -19.99 15.48
CA ALA A 51 -3.42 -18.68 15.95
C ALA A 51 -2.61 -17.92 14.88
N LEU A 52 -1.71 -18.62 14.18
CA LEU A 52 -0.94 -18.04 13.06
C LEU A 52 -1.86 -17.66 11.91
N PHE A 53 -2.79 -18.54 11.54
CA PHE A 53 -3.76 -18.28 10.48
C PHE A 53 -4.62 -17.06 10.84
N SER A 54 -5.17 -16.98 12.05
CA SER A 54 -5.95 -15.82 12.50
C SER A 54 -5.14 -14.52 12.43
N ARG A 55 -3.85 -14.55 12.78
CA ARG A 55 -2.97 -13.38 12.65
C ARG A 55 -2.73 -13.01 11.19
N ILE A 56 -2.49 -13.98 10.33
CA ILE A 56 -2.27 -13.78 8.89
C ILE A 56 -3.54 -13.22 8.24
N SER A 57 -4.71 -13.76 8.54
CA SER A 57 -5.99 -13.25 8.05
C SER A 57 -6.20 -11.79 8.41
N LYS A 58 -5.91 -11.38 9.66
CA LYS A 58 -6.02 -9.97 10.08
C LYS A 58 -5.05 -9.04 9.36
N ILE A 59 -3.85 -9.53 9.01
CA ILE A 59 -2.90 -8.76 8.22
C ILE A 59 -3.45 -8.59 6.80
N HIS A 60 -3.92 -9.66 6.16
CA HIS A 60 -4.52 -9.58 4.83
C HIS A 60 -5.75 -8.68 4.80
N GLU A 61 -6.65 -8.76 5.79
CA GLU A 61 -7.78 -7.82 5.93
C GLU A 61 -7.31 -6.36 5.91
N LYS A 62 -6.21 -6.05 6.60
CA LYS A 62 -5.62 -4.72 6.56
C LYS A 62 -4.97 -4.39 5.21
N GLU A 63 -4.36 -5.34 4.53
CA GLU A 63 -3.85 -5.14 3.17
C GLU A 63 -4.99 -4.79 2.19
N PHE A 64 -6.17 -5.43 2.31
CA PHE A 64 -7.36 -5.12 1.51
C PHE A 64 -7.93 -3.71 1.77
N GLU A 65 -7.68 -3.13 2.95
CA GLU A 65 -8.02 -1.73 3.23
C GLU A 65 -6.91 -0.78 2.72
N VAL A 66 -5.65 -1.14 2.95
CA VAL A 66 -4.50 -0.25 2.73
C VAL A 66 -4.16 -0.10 1.26
N LEU A 67 -4.03 -1.21 0.52
CA LEU A 67 -3.48 -1.18 -0.83
C LEU A 67 -4.40 -0.44 -1.83
N PRO A 68 -5.73 -0.66 -1.83
CA PRO A 68 -6.62 0.09 -2.71
C PRO A 68 -6.63 1.59 -2.41
N GLU A 69 -6.54 1.97 -1.14
CA GLU A 69 -6.52 3.39 -0.75
C GLU A 69 -5.19 4.05 -1.11
N ALA A 70 -4.06 3.37 -0.93
CA ALA A 70 -2.76 3.86 -1.41
C ALA A 70 -2.76 4.07 -2.93
N TRP A 71 -3.33 3.10 -3.67
CA TRP A 71 -3.51 3.21 -5.11
C TRP A 71 -4.41 4.39 -5.50
N ARG A 72 -5.55 4.57 -4.82
CA ARG A 72 -6.47 5.69 -5.07
C ARG A 72 -5.79 7.04 -4.84
N LEU A 73 -5.03 7.18 -3.76
CA LEU A 73 -4.29 8.41 -3.44
C LEU A 73 -3.18 8.68 -4.47
N LEU A 74 -2.45 7.65 -4.91
CA LEU A 74 -1.49 7.76 -5.99
C LEU A 74 -2.14 8.29 -7.27
N GLN A 75 -3.25 7.69 -7.71
CA GLN A 75 -3.95 8.10 -8.92
C GLN A 75 -4.47 9.54 -8.83
N HIS A 76 -4.96 9.93 -7.66
CA HIS A 76 -5.41 11.30 -7.42
C HIS A 76 -4.25 12.31 -7.51
N ALA A 77 -3.13 12.04 -6.84
CA ALA A 77 -1.94 12.87 -6.87
C ALA A 77 -1.37 12.97 -8.30
N LEU A 78 -1.27 11.85 -9.00
CA LEU A 78 -0.82 11.79 -10.39
C LEU A 78 -1.69 12.63 -11.32
N GLY A 79 -3.02 12.56 -11.16
CA GLY A 79 -3.97 13.35 -11.95
C GLY A 79 -3.77 14.86 -11.77
N LEU A 80 -3.62 15.32 -10.53
CA LEU A 80 -3.41 16.75 -10.24
C LEU A 80 -2.04 17.24 -10.71
N VAL A 81 -0.97 16.48 -10.48
CA VAL A 81 0.38 16.82 -10.97
C VAL A 81 0.41 16.86 -12.51
N SER A 82 -0.26 15.92 -13.17
CA SER A 82 -0.37 15.90 -14.63
C SER A 82 -1.15 17.11 -15.16
N ALA A 83 -2.23 17.51 -14.49
CA ALA A 83 -3.03 18.67 -14.85
C ALA A 83 -2.26 19.99 -14.63
N LEU A 84 -1.46 20.08 -13.56
CA LEU A 84 -0.59 21.21 -13.27
C LEU A 84 0.48 21.39 -14.35
N ALA A 85 1.17 20.31 -14.70
CA ALA A 85 2.29 20.32 -15.64
C ALA A 85 1.88 20.25 -17.12
N SER A 86 0.58 20.15 -17.42
CA SER A 86 0.09 19.94 -18.78
C SER A 86 0.38 21.15 -19.68
N PRO A 87 1.08 20.96 -20.82
CA PRO A 87 1.28 22.03 -21.80
C PRO A 87 0.02 22.37 -22.61
N LEU A 88 -1.03 21.55 -22.50
CA LEU A 88 -2.30 21.73 -23.22
C LEU A 88 -3.37 22.44 -22.38
N LYS A 89 -2.95 23.07 -21.28
CA LYS A 89 -3.86 23.78 -20.38
C LYS A 89 -4.47 24.99 -21.10
N THR A 90 -5.79 25.07 -21.07
CA THR A 90 -6.56 26.16 -21.68
C THR A 90 -7.16 27.03 -20.58
N TYR A 91 -7.27 28.33 -20.87
CA TYR A 91 -7.85 29.31 -19.95
C TYR A 91 -8.91 30.13 -20.69
N PRO A 92 -9.95 30.60 -19.98
CA PRO A 92 -10.92 31.51 -20.58
C PRO A 92 -10.26 32.83 -20.96
N ASP A 93 -10.79 33.47 -22.02
CA ASP A 93 -10.35 34.80 -22.45
C ASP A 93 -11.15 35.88 -21.69
N ILE A 94 -10.74 36.14 -20.46
CA ILE A 94 -11.35 37.06 -19.50
C ILE A 94 -11.28 38.51 -20.01
N ASN A 95 -10.24 38.87 -20.75
CA ASN A 95 -10.11 40.20 -21.35
C ASN A 95 -11.22 40.51 -22.36
N ARG A 96 -11.88 39.49 -22.92
CA ARG A 96 -12.96 39.64 -23.90
C ARG A 96 -14.37 39.48 -23.32
N MET A 97 -14.49 39.17 -22.03
CA MET A 97 -15.78 39.03 -21.37
C MET A 97 -16.49 40.39 -21.26
N ASN A 98 -17.78 40.40 -21.55
CA ASN A 98 -18.62 41.55 -21.21
C ASN A 98 -18.85 41.62 -19.68
N PRO A 99 -19.39 42.73 -19.13
CA PRO A 99 -19.55 42.88 -17.68
C PRO A 99 -20.36 41.76 -17.01
N ALA A 100 -21.45 41.30 -17.64
CA ALA A 100 -22.28 40.24 -17.08
C ALA A 100 -21.58 38.87 -17.10
N GLU A 101 -20.83 38.56 -18.16
CA GLU A 101 -20.00 37.35 -18.25
C GLU A 101 -18.88 37.37 -17.21
N PHE A 102 -18.24 38.52 -17.01
CA PHE A 102 -17.18 38.69 -16.03
C PHE A 102 -17.69 38.53 -14.59
N ASP A 103 -18.85 39.09 -14.26
CA ASP A 103 -19.48 38.90 -12.95
C ASP A 103 -19.84 37.43 -12.71
N GLY A 104 -20.38 36.75 -13.73
CA GLY A 104 -20.64 35.31 -13.68
C GLY A 104 -19.38 34.47 -13.49
N PHE A 105 -18.28 34.84 -14.15
CA PHE A 105 -16.97 34.22 -13.95
C PHE A 105 -16.44 34.44 -12.52
N LEU A 106 -16.51 35.67 -12.00
CA LEU A 106 -16.10 35.97 -10.62
C LEU A 106 -16.95 35.23 -9.58
N ALA A 107 -18.23 34.97 -9.87
CA ALA A 107 -19.09 34.21 -8.97
C ALA A 107 -18.72 32.72 -8.88
N THR A 108 -18.18 32.14 -9.96
CA THR A 108 -17.92 30.69 -10.07
C THR A 108 -16.46 30.30 -9.89
N THR A 109 -15.53 31.25 -10.07
CA THR A 109 -14.10 30.99 -9.88
C THR A 109 -13.75 30.70 -8.42
N ARG A 110 -12.77 29.82 -8.21
CA ARG A 110 -12.25 29.45 -6.87
C ARG A 110 -11.31 30.48 -6.25
N LEU A 111 -11.00 31.57 -6.96
CA LEU A 111 -10.20 32.66 -6.40
C LEU A 111 -10.84 33.19 -5.11
N ASN A 112 -10.03 33.61 -4.15
CA ASN A 112 -10.54 34.28 -2.95
C ASN A 112 -11.00 35.71 -3.27
N ASP A 113 -11.70 36.36 -2.34
CA ASP A 113 -12.26 37.70 -2.56
C ASP A 113 -11.21 38.78 -2.85
N LEU A 114 -10.01 38.66 -2.28
CA LEU A 114 -8.92 39.60 -2.54
C LEU A 114 -8.42 39.47 -3.99
N ASP A 115 -8.22 38.23 -4.44
CA ASP A 115 -7.78 37.93 -5.79
C ASP A 115 -8.85 38.27 -6.84
N LYS A 116 -10.14 38.08 -6.52
CA LYS A 116 -11.26 38.52 -7.38
C LYS A 116 -11.25 40.03 -7.58
N LYS A 117 -11.06 40.79 -6.50
CA LYS A 117 -10.94 42.27 -6.56
C LYS A 117 -9.73 42.71 -7.37
N ALA A 118 -8.57 42.07 -7.12
CA ALA A 118 -7.35 42.35 -7.86
C ALA A 118 -7.51 42.05 -9.36
N LEU A 119 -8.13 40.93 -9.71
CA LEU A 119 -8.45 40.54 -11.09
C LEU A 119 -9.35 41.57 -11.78
N ALA A 120 -10.36 42.11 -11.09
CA ALA A 120 -11.25 43.14 -11.65
C ALA A 120 -10.49 44.42 -12.05
N SER A 121 -9.47 44.78 -11.27
CA SER A 121 -8.60 45.94 -11.48
C SER A 121 -7.36 45.70 -12.34
N ALA A 122 -7.08 44.45 -12.72
CA ALA A 122 -5.86 44.11 -13.46
C ALA A 122 -5.88 44.68 -14.87
N SER A 123 -4.73 45.18 -15.33
CA SER A 123 -4.55 45.69 -16.70
C SER A 123 -4.62 44.57 -17.74
N ASP A 124 -4.11 43.39 -17.39
CA ASP A 124 -4.26 42.16 -18.17
C ASP A 124 -4.86 41.08 -17.27
N ARG A 125 -6.17 40.88 -17.41
CA ARG A 125 -6.92 39.94 -16.58
C ARG A 125 -6.57 38.50 -16.88
N ASN A 126 -6.26 38.19 -18.15
CA ASN A 126 -5.84 36.84 -18.55
C ASN A 126 -4.54 36.45 -17.88
N LYS A 127 -3.52 37.32 -17.96
CA LYS A 127 -2.22 37.06 -17.35
C LYS A 127 -2.34 36.94 -15.83
N PHE A 128 -3.03 37.88 -15.18
CA PHE A 128 -3.25 37.85 -13.73
C PHE A 128 -3.94 36.55 -13.30
N PHE A 129 -5.02 36.15 -14.00
CA PHE A 129 -5.74 34.93 -13.68
C PHE A 129 -4.87 33.69 -13.82
N GLN A 130 -4.11 33.58 -14.92
CA GLN A 130 -3.23 32.43 -15.18
C GLN A 130 -2.14 32.30 -14.12
N GLU A 131 -1.48 33.40 -13.76
CA GLU A 131 -0.48 33.41 -12.69
C GLU A 131 -1.10 33.02 -11.36
N ARG A 132 -2.29 33.53 -11.06
CA ARG A 132 -2.91 33.27 -9.75
C ARG A 132 -3.47 31.85 -9.64
N ILE A 133 -4.15 31.35 -10.67
CA ILE A 133 -4.75 30.03 -10.66
C ILE A 133 -3.70 28.92 -10.61
N PHE A 134 -2.51 29.15 -11.19
CA PHE A 134 -1.37 28.25 -11.08
C PHE A 134 -1.02 27.93 -9.62
N TRP A 135 -0.92 28.95 -8.75
CA TRP A 135 -0.56 28.74 -7.35
C TRP A 135 -1.60 27.94 -6.57
N TYR A 136 -2.87 28.10 -6.91
CA TYR A 136 -3.92 27.26 -6.35
C TYR A 136 -3.80 25.81 -6.83
N ASP A 137 -3.54 25.58 -8.13
CA ASP A 137 -3.34 24.22 -8.66
C ASP A 137 -2.10 23.55 -8.08
N LEU A 138 -1.03 24.33 -7.87
CA LEU A 138 0.21 23.87 -7.24
C LEU A 138 -0.06 23.40 -5.80
N GLN A 139 -0.85 24.18 -5.05
CA GLN A 139 -1.24 23.82 -3.68
C GLN A 139 -2.09 22.54 -3.67
N ASP A 140 -3.10 22.44 -4.54
CA ASP A 140 -3.94 21.24 -4.65
C ASP A 140 -3.10 19.99 -4.96
N ALA A 141 -2.17 20.10 -5.91
CA ALA A 141 -1.25 19.01 -6.25
C ALA A 141 -0.33 18.64 -5.08
N ARG A 142 0.23 19.63 -4.38
CA ARG A 142 1.12 19.42 -3.23
C ARG A 142 0.39 18.73 -2.08
N GLU A 143 -0.84 19.13 -1.79
CA GLU A 143 -1.67 18.49 -0.77
C GLU A 143 -1.95 17.03 -1.11
N ALA A 144 -2.28 16.73 -2.37
CA ALA A 144 -2.53 15.36 -2.80
C ALA A 144 -1.28 14.48 -2.75
N VAL A 145 -0.11 14.98 -3.19
CA VAL A 145 1.15 14.23 -3.07
C VAL A 145 1.52 14.01 -1.60
N ASN A 146 1.38 15.03 -0.74
CA ASN A 146 1.60 14.87 0.70
C ASN A 146 0.67 13.84 1.34
N ALA A 147 -0.61 13.81 0.94
CA ALA A 147 -1.57 12.83 1.43
C ALA A 147 -1.16 11.41 1.03
N PHE A 148 -0.78 11.21 -0.23
CA PHE A 148 -0.25 9.94 -0.73
C PHE A 148 1.04 9.52 -0.01
N HIS A 149 2.01 10.43 0.12
CA HIS A 149 3.27 10.21 0.83
C HIS A 149 3.02 9.73 2.26
N ASN A 150 2.28 10.53 3.04
CA ASN A 150 2.02 10.24 4.44
C ASN A 150 1.29 8.91 4.62
N TYR A 151 0.29 8.64 3.78
CA TYR A 151 -0.45 7.39 3.83
C TYR A 151 0.44 6.18 3.56
N THR A 152 1.30 6.27 2.55
CA THR A 152 2.23 5.19 2.18
C THR A 152 3.26 4.93 3.28
N ILE A 153 3.84 5.98 3.86
CA ILE A 153 4.81 5.86 4.96
C ILE A 153 4.18 5.24 6.22
N LEU A 154 2.99 5.70 6.60
CA LEU A 154 2.29 5.22 7.79
C LEU A 154 1.85 3.77 7.65
N ASN A 155 1.52 3.32 6.44
CA ASN A 155 1.01 1.97 6.19
C ASN A 155 2.04 1.01 5.57
N LYS A 156 3.32 1.38 5.51
CA LYS A 156 4.38 0.57 4.88
C LYS A 156 4.50 -0.86 5.41
N ILE A 157 4.06 -1.11 6.66
CA ILE A 157 4.10 -2.44 7.29
C ILE A 157 3.15 -3.44 6.64
N PHE A 158 2.16 -2.96 5.89
CA PHE A 158 1.17 -3.75 5.15
C PHE A 158 1.53 -3.88 3.67
N MET A 159 2.76 -3.53 3.29
CA MET A 159 3.25 -3.58 1.90
C MET A 159 4.46 -4.50 1.82
N THR A 160 4.66 -5.16 0.67
CA THR A 160 5.97 -5.74 0.39
C THR A 160 7.01 -4.64 0.29
N LYS A 161 8.28 -4.99 0.53
CA LYS A 161 9.39 -4.08 0.25
C LYS A 161 9.36 -3.60 -1.20
N GLU A 162 9.12 -4.50 -2.15
CA GLU A 162 9.04 -4.19 -3.57
C GLU A 162 7.92 -3.19 -3.92
N LEU A 163 6.71 -3.41 -3.41
CA LEU A 163 5.58 -2.52 -3.65
C LEU A 163 5.81 -1.14 -3.00
N PHE A 164 6.33 -1.13 -1.78
CA PHE A 164 6.66 0.12 -1.10
C PHE A 164 7.75 0.90 -1.85
N ASP A 165 8.81 0.22 -2.29
CA ASP A 165 9.89 0.86 -3.06
C ASP A 165 9.36 1.43 -4.39
N ALA A 166 8.42 0.75 -5.05
CA ALA A 166 7.77 1.24 -6.27
C ALA A 166 6.90 2.49 -5.99
N PHE A 167 6.05 2.45 -4.96
CA PHE A 167 5.29 3.63 -4.53
C PHE A 167 6.20 4.80 -4.18
N LYS A 168 7.28 4.55 -3.45
CA LYS A 168 8.26 5.56 -3.06
C LYS A 168 8.94 6.19 -4.28
N ALA A 169 9.30 5.40 -5.28
CA ALA A 169 9.91 5.92 -6.50
C ALA A 169 8.96 6.88 -7.24
N VAL A 170 7.65 6.58 -7.28
CA VAL A 170 6.67 7.49 -7.87
C VAL A 170 6.46 8.74 -7.00
N ASP A 171 6.39 8.58 -5.69
CA ASP A 171 6.28 9.67 -4.72
C ASP A 171 7.42 10.70 -4.89
N ASP A 172 8.67 10.22 -4.94
CA ASP A 172 9.85 11.06 -5.12
C ASP A 172 9.76 11.83 -6.47
N LEU A 173 9.35 11.17 -7.56
CA LEU A 173 9.16 11.80 -8.87
C LEU A 173 8.02 12.84 -8.91
N LEU A 174 6.92 12.58 -8.19
CA LEU A 174 5.81 13.53 -8.10
C LEU A 174 6.24 14.79 -7.34
N MET A 175 6.97 14.63 -6.23
CA MET A 175 7.51 15.76 -5.46
C MET A 175 8.48 16.60 -6.28
N ASP A 176 9.43 15.95 -6.97
CA ASP A 176 10.39 16.64 -7.82
C ASP A 176 9.66 17.41 -8.95
N THR A 177 8.57 16.85 -9.50
CA THR A 177 7.75 17.54 -10.51
C THR A 177 7.10 18.81 -9.99
N ILE A 178 6.54 18.76 -8.79
CA ILE A 178 5.93 19.94 -8.17
C ILE A 178 6.99 21.02 -7.94
N LEU A 179 8.16 20.64 -7.41
CA LEU A 179 9.26 21.56 -7.14
C LEU A 179 9.76 22.24 -8.42
N GLU A 180 9.93 21.47 -9.49
CA GLU A 180 10.43 21.99 -10.78
C GLU A 180 9.40 22.90 -11.47
N GLN A 181 8.11 22.62 -11.34
CA GLN A 181 7.06 23.53 -11.82
C GLN A 181 7.03 24.85 -11.05
N GLU A 182 7.22 24.80 -9.74
CA GLU A 182 7.33 25.98 -8.87
C GLU A 182 8.54 26.84 -9.27
N ILE A 183 9.74 26.25 -9.31
CA ILE A 183 10.98 26.93 -9.69
C ILE A 183 10.88 27.51 -11.11
N GLY A 184 10.42 26.72 -12.08
CA GLY A 184 10.28 27.16 -13.47
C GLY A 184 9.29 28.32 -13.62
N THR A 185 8.23 28.34 -12.83
CA THR A 185 7.24 29.43 -12.84
C THR A 185 7.80 30.69 -12.19
N GLU A 186 8.48 30.59 -11.05
CA GLU A 186 9.12 31.73 -10.38
C GLU A 186 10.24 32.35 -11.23
N ALA A 187 11.03 31.51 -11.91
CA ALA A 187 12.10 31.95 -12.79
C ALA A 187 11.59 32.48 -14.16
N GLY A 188 10.33 32.23 -14.50
CA GLY A 188 9.77 32.54 -15.82
C GLY A 188 10.31 31.66 -16.96
N ASP A 189 10.92 30.51 -16.64
CA ASP A 189 11.52 29.59 -17.61
C ASP A 189 10.53 28.52 -18.07
N ARG A 190 9.86 28.79 -19.20
CA ARG A 190 8.90 27.86 -19.82
C ARG A 190 9.54 26.63 -20.45
N SER A 191 10.86 26.62 -20.68
CA SER A 191 11.56 25.47 -21.27
C SER A 191 11.82 24.39 -20.22
N MET A 192 12.12 24.81 -18.99
CA MET A 192 12.29 23.97 -17.81
C MET A 192 11.01 23.16 -17.53
N THR A 193 9.86 23.82 -17.47
CA THR A 193 8.57 23.19 -17.17
C THR A 193 8.16 22.12 -18.21
N ARG A 194 8.42 22.36 -19.50
CA ARG A 194 8.05 21.44 -20.59
C ARG A 194 8.94 20.19 -20.65
N ASN A 195 10.26 20.37 -20.52
CA ASN A 195 11.21 19.27 -20.61
C ASN A 195 11.05 18.32 -19.42
N TYR A 196 10.76 18.88 -18.24
CA TYR A 196 10.57 18.11 -17.03
C TYR A 196 9.31 17.23 -17.12
N TYR A 197 8.16 17.80 -17.50
CA TYR A 197 6.91 17.03 -17.67
C TYR A 197 7.09 15.78 -18.56
N LYS A 198 7.75 15.94 -19.71
CA LYS A 198 7.99 14.81 -20.63
C LYS A 198 8.85 13.73 -19.98
N THR A 199 9.93 14.14 -19.31
CA THR A 199 10.88 13.23 -18.66
C THR A 199 10.21 12.46 -17.53
N THR A 200 9.51 13.17 -16.63
CA THR A 200 8.82 12.57 -15.49
C THR A 200 7.73 11.63 -15.94
N ARG A 201 6.93 12.00 -16.95
CA ARG A 201 5.88 11.13 -17.47
C ARG A 201 6.44 9.80 -17.97
N THR A 202 7.54 9.82 -18.73
CA THR A 202 8.19 8.60 -19.22
C THR A 202 8.75 7.72 -18.10
N GLN A 203 9.12 8.30 -16.96
CA GLN A 203 9.62 7.56 -15.80
C GLN A 203 8.49 7.03 -14.90
N ILE A 204 7.41 7.80 -14.72
CA ILE A 204 6.28 7.43 -13.85
C ILE A 204 5.42 6.35 -14.48
N GLU A 205 5.12 6.41 -15.79
CA GLU A 205 4.25 5.44 -16.47
C GLU A 205 4.63 3.96 -16.20
N PRO A 206 5.89 3.51 -16.38
CA PRO A 206 6.27 2.13 -16.11
C PRO A 206 6.18 1.77 -14.62
N LEU A 207 6.45 2.71 -13.71
CA LEU A 207 6.34 2.47 -12.27
C LEU A 207 4.89 2.29 -11.84
N VAL A 208 3.97 3.13 -12.35
CA VAL A 208 2.54 3.02 -12.06
C VAL A 208 1.97 1.71 -12.60
N ALA A 209 2.36 1.30 -13.80
CA ALA A 209 1.98 0.01 -14.35
C ALA A 209 2.48 -1.17 -13.49
N ASN A 210 3.72 -1.09 -12.99
CA ASN A 210 4.27 -2.09 -12.09
C ASN A 210 3.50 -2.15 -10.75
N ILE A 211 3.19 -1.00 -10.16
CA ILE A 211 2.39 -0.92 -8.93
C ILE A 211 1.01 -1.55 -9.14
N GLU A 212 0.37 -1.30 -10.27
CA GLU A 212 -0.93 -1.89 -10.59
C GLU A 212 -0.88 -3.42 -10.54
N VAL A 213 0.12 -4.02 -11.19
CA VAL A 213 0.34 -5.48 -11.19
C VAL A 213 0.54 -5.99 -9.77
N LEU A 214 1.45 -5.37 -9.00
CA LEU A 214 1.75 -5.78 -7.62
C LEU A 214 0.53 -5.67 -6.68
N VAL A 215 -0.30 -4.64 -6.87
CA VAL A 215 -1.55 -4.46 -6.12
C VAL A 215 -2.56 -5.53 -6.55
N GLN A 216 -2.73 -5.78 -7.84
CA GLN A 216 -3.67 -6.80 -8.34
C GLN A 216 -3.29 -8.21 -7.88
N GLU A 217 -2.01 -8.59 -7.98
CA GLU A 217 -1.52 -9.89 -7.50
C GLU A 217 -1.89 -10.08 -6.03
N ARG A 218 -1.58 -9.10 -5.19
CA ARG A 218 -1.90 -9.10 -3.76
C ARG A 218 -3.40 -9.24 -3.47
N LEU A 219 -4.26 -8.59 -4.24
CA LEU A 219 -5.71 -8.60 -4.02
C LEU A 219 -6.37 -9.86 -4.61
N HIS A 220 -5.82 -10.46 -5.67
CA HIS A 220 -6.39 -11.61 -6.37
C HIS A 220 -5.87 -12.97 -5.86
N HIS A 221 -4.84 -13.01 -5.00
CA HIS A 221 -4.36 -14.26 -4.37
C HIS A 221 -5.32 -14.88 -3.33
N ALA A 222 -6.57 -14.43 -3.24
CA ALA A 222 -7.60 -15.08 -2.43
C ALA A 222 -8.23 -16.34 -3.10
N GLU A 223 -7.91 -16.63 -4.37
CA GLU A 223 -8.50 -17.76 -5.12
C GLU A 223 -7.63 -19.04 -5.21
N ALA A 224 -6.53 -19.15 -4.44
CA ALA A 224 -5.66 -20.35 -4.45
C ALA A 224 -5.69 -21.14 -3.14
#